data_AF-A0A2V6T3K6-F1
#
_entry.id   AF-A0A2V6T3K6-F1
#
_cell.length_a   1.000
_cell.length_b   1.000
_cell.length_c   1.000
_cell.angle_alpha   90.00
_cell.angle_beta   90.00
_cell.angle_gamma   90.00
#
_symmetry.space_group_name_H-M   'P 1'
#
loop_
_entity.id
_entity.type
_entity.pdbx_description
1 polymer ?
#
loop_
_entity_poly.entity_id
_entity_poly.type
_entity_poly.pdbx_seq_one_letter_code
_entity_poly.pdbx_strand_id
1 'polypeptide(L)'
;MIPFGWPGVVGLLLLALAFPRTADAQPYGAIAYDEKTGSWGVSYNETSQGRANAQALGECRKHAKGCDVVVRFWGELCAAYATGAGSAAGWGTGDSHGVAERNAVSACSAKGKRCEPRVWSCNDRGTAGNEAFAPTKKCRYWDSASQQYVTRFCSSTR
;
A
#
# COMPACT_ATOMS: atom_id res chain seq x y z
N MET A 1 73.52 31.04 -7.76
CA MET A 1 72.80 32.16 -8.42
C MET A 1 71.39 31.69 -8.72
N ILE A 2 70.47 32.01 -7.81
CA ILE A 2 69.05 31.62 -7.81
C ILE A 2 68.26 32.87 -8.21
N PRO A 3 67.50 32.90 -9.31
CA PRO A 3 66.50 33.94 -9.50
C PRO A 3 65.18 33.55 -8.81
N PHE A 4 64.82 34.37 -7.83
CA PHE A 4 63.54 34.43 -7.15
C PHE A 4 62.42 34.80 -8.14
N GLY A 5 61.29 34.10 -8.10
CA GLY A 5 60.11 34.41 -8.90
C GLY A 5 58.81 33.77 -8.41
N TRP A 6 57.93 34.62 -7.87
CA TRP A 6 56.48 34.50 -7.65
C TRP A 6 55.89 33.66 -6.48
N PRO A 7 55.13 34.30 -5.55
CA PRO A 7 54.22 33.63 -4.63
C PRO A 7 52.86 33.42 -5.33
N GLY A 8 52.56 32.17 -5.66
CA GLY A 8 51.27 31.74 -6.18
C GLY A 8 50.53 30.86 -5.18
N VAL A 9 49.61 31.48 -4.46
CA VAL A 9 48.31 30.88 -4.06
C VAL A 9 47.88 29.80 -5.08
N VAL A 10 47.43 28.60 -4.70
CA VAL A 10 46.20 28.33 -3.95
C VAL A 10 46.32 26.89 -3.45
N GLY A 11 46.21 26.69 -2.14
CA GLY A 11 45.95 25.37 -1.58
C GLY A 11 44.59 24.88 -2.07
N LEU A 12 44.59 23.84 -2.91
CA LEU A 12 43.38 23.18 -3.38
C LEU A 12 42.83 22.30 -2.23
N LEU A 13 42.21 22.94 -1.24
CA LEU A 13 41.39 22.25 -0.24
C LEU A 13 40.13 21.76 -0.98
N LEU A 14 40.14 20.50 -1.43
CA LEU A 14 38.95 19.82 -1.93
C LEU A 14 37.94 19.69 -0.78
N LEU A 15 37.11 20.72 -0.58
CA LEU A 15 35.88 20.58 0.20
C LEU A 15 34.98 19.60 -0.56
N ALA A 16 34.96 18.35 -0.09
CA ALA A 16 33.95 17.40 -0.48
C ALA A 16 32.58 17.97 -0.08
N LEU A 17 31.85 18.50 -1.06
CA LEU A 17 30.44 18.83 -0.91
C LEU A 17 29.70 17.53 -0.61
N ALA A 18 29.48 17.26 0.67
CA ALA A 18 28.56 16.24 1.12
C ALA A 18 27.15 16.73 0.75
N PHE A 19 26.70 16.41 -0.46
CA PHE A 19 25.30 16.57 -0.81
C PHE A 19 24.49 15.73 0.18
N PRO A 20 23.61 16.34 1.00
CA PRO A 20 22.73 15.56 1.85
C PRO A 20 21.91 14.67 0.92
N ARG A 21 22.06 13.35 1.06
CA ARG A 21 21.14 12.40 0.42
C ARG A 21 19.78 12.66 1.07
N THR A 22 18.88 13.34 0.38
CA THR A 22 17.47 13.38 0.74
C THR A 22 17.01 11.93 0.78
N ALA A 23 16.81 11.40 1.99
CA ALA A 23 16.12 10.13 2.16
C ALA A 23 14.72 10.35 1.59
N ASP A 24 14.44 9.72 0.45
CA ASP A 24 13.15 9.81 -0.21
C ASP A 24 12.08 9.36 0.80
N ALA A 25 11.15 10.26 1.12
CA ALA A 25 10.15 9.99 2.13
C ALA A 25 9.19 8.93 1.59
N GLN A 26 9.39 7.69 2.02
CA GLN A 26 8.57 6.58 1.53
C GLN A 26 7.13 6.73 2.03
N PRO A 27 6.12 6.53 1.16
CA PRO A 27 4.72 6.58 1.57
C PRO A 27 4.41 5.43 2.54
N TYR A 28 3.49 5.67 3.47
CA TYR A 28 3.01 4.67 4.43
C TYR A 28 1.54 4.36 4.18
N GLY A 29 1.17 3.11 4.43
CA GLY A 29 -0.18 2.62 4.34
C GLY A 29 -0.55 1.66 5.47
N ALA A 30 -1.84 1.50 5.67
CA ALA A 30 -2.40 0.61 6.68
C ALA A 30 -3.80 0.11 6.27
N ILE A 31 -4.13 -1.08 6.75
CA ILE A 31 -5.45 -1.70 6.61
C ILE A 31 -5.96 -2.01 8.01
N ALA A 32 -7.17 -1.57 8.32
CA ALA A 32 -7.92 -1.91 9.51
C ALA A 32 -9.09 -2.83 9.16
N TYR A 33 -9.40 -3.78 10.04
CA TYR A 33 -10.46 -4.77 9.86
C TYR A 33 -11.17 -5.03 11.18
N ASP A 34 -12.48 -5.24 11.13
CA ASP A 34 -13.30 -5.76 12.22
C ASP A 34 -13.70 -7.20 11.89
N GLU A 35 -13.23 -8.16 12.68
CA GLU A 35 -13.49 -9.59 12.42
C GLU A 35 -14.95 -10.00 12.64
N LYS A 36 -15.73 -9.23 13.39
CA LYS A 36 -17.12 -9.56 13.75
C LYS A 36 -18.10 -9.12 12.68
N THR A 37 -17.94 -7.91 12.16
CA THR A 37 -18.83 -7.33 11.14
C THR A 37 -18.27 -7.49 9.73
N GLY A 38 -16.97 -7.76 9.60
CA GLY A 38 -16.26 -7.78 8.34
C GLY A 38 -16.06 -6.40 7.73
N SER A 39 -16.33 -5.33 8.48
CA SER A 39 -16.05 -3.95 8.09
C SER A 39 -14.55 -3.70 8.09
N TRP A 40 -14.12 -2.74 7.28
CA TRP A 40 -12.71 -2.46 7.10
C TRP A 40 -12.48 -0.99 6.76
N GLY A 41 -11.23 -0.56 6.86
CA GLY A 41 -10.78 0.77 6.48
C GLY A 41 -9.35 0.72 5.97
N VAL A 42 -9.01 1.60 5.04
CA VAL A 42 -7.67 1.65 4.44
C VAL A 42 -7.12 3.06 4.48
N SER A 43 -5.80 3.17 4.53
CA SER A 43 -5.06 4.39 4.34
C SER A 43 -3.80 4.08 3.55
N TYR A 44 -3.40 5.02 2.71
CA TYR A 44 -2.28 4.90 1.77
C TYR A 44 -1.70 6.30 1.53
N ASN A 45 -0.46 6.36 1.06
CA ASN A 45 0.26 7.61 0.77
C ASN A 45 0.40 8.58 1.95
N GLU A 46 0.39 8.07 3.17
CA GLU A 46 0.58 8.92 4.34
C GLU A 46 2.06 9.19 4.59
N THR A 47 2.34 10.34 5.20
CA THR A 47 3.72 10.77 5.50
C THR A 47 4.35 10.04 6.68
N SER A 48 3.56 9.26 7.42
CA SER A 48 4.05 8.42 8.51
C SER A 48 3.11 7.24 8.77
N GLN A 49 3.66 6.15 9.32
CA GLN A 49 2.86 4.99 9.71
C GLN A 49 1.79 5.33 10.76
N GLY A 50 2.07 6.27 11.67
CA GLY A 50 1.10 6.70 12.69
C GLY A 50 -0.15 7.31 12.08
N ARG A 51 0.01 8.19 11.08
CA ARG A 51 -1.10 8.78 10.33
C ARG A 51 -1.86 7.73 9.53
N ALA A 52 -1.14 6.82 8.86
CA ALA A 52 -1.75 5.72 8.12
C ALA A 52 -2.68 4.87 9.01
N ASN A 53 -2.19 4.47 10.18
CA ASN A 53 -2.98 3.69 11.12
C ASN A 53 -4.22 4.45 11.60
N ALA A 54 -4.07 5.72 11.98
CA ALA A 54 -5.15 6.54 12.50
C ALA A 54 -6.26 6.74 11.45
N GLN A 55 -5.89 7.01 10.19
CA GLN A 55 -6.81 7.11 9.06
C GLN A 55 -7.53 5.79 8.79
N ALA A 56 -6.78 4.69 8.65
CA ALA A 56 -7.38 3.37 8.39
C ALA A 56 -8.38 2.96 9.49
N LEU A 57 -8.03 3.20 10.75
CA LEU A 57 -8.93 2.99 11.89
C LEU A 57 -10.14 3.92 11.84
N GLY A 58 -9.95 5.20 11.51
CA GLY A 58 -11.02 6.18 11.36
C GLY A 58 -12.04 5.75 10.31
N GLU A 59 -11.58 5.31 9.14
CA GLU A 59 -12.44 4.79 8.08
C GLU A 59 -13.21 3.53 8.51
N CYS A 60 -12.53 2.57 9.11
CA CYS A 60 -13.20 1.35 9.60
C CYS A 60 -14.26 1.67 10.67
N ARG A 61 -13.94 2.61 11.57
CA ARG A 61 -14.80 2.97 12.70
C ARG A 61 -16.09 3.68 12.32
N LYS A 62 -16.22 4.14 11.07
CA LYS A 62 -17.49 4.63 10.52
C LYS A 62 -18.53 3.52 10.37
N HIS A 63 -18.07 2.27 10.25
CA HIS A 63 -18.91 1.11 9.96
C HIS A 63 -18.93 0.07 11.08
N ALA A 64 -17.88 0.00 11.90
CA ALA A 64 -17.77 -0.95 13.01
C ALA A 64 -17.08 -0.36 14.24
N LYS A 65 -17.12 -1.08 15.37
CA LYS A 65 -16.50 -0.61 16.63
C LYS A 65 -15.22 -1.36 17.00
N GLY A 66 -15.09 -2.64 16.62
CA GLY A 66 -13.94 -3.50 16.91
C GLY A 66 -12.91 -3.49 15.79
N CYS A 67 -12.64 -2.32 15.23
CA CYS A 67 -11.65 -2.17 14.17
C CYS A 67 -10.23 -2.17 14.72
N ASP A 68 -9.39 -3.05 14.19
CA ASP A 68 -7.96 -3.16 14.52
C ASP A 68 -7.10 -3.09 13.25
N VAL A 69 -5.89 -2.54 13.38
CA VAL A 69 -4.94 -2.46 12.26
C VAL A 69 -4.34 -3.84 12.02
N VAL A 70 -4.74 -4.47 10.93
CA VAL A 70 -4.34 -5.84 10.55
C VAL A 70 -3.14 -5.88 9.60
N VAL A 71 -2.91 -4.82 8.83
CA VAL A 71 -1.75 -4.73 7.92
C VAL A 71 -1.15 -3.33 7.97
N ARG A 72 0.18 -3.27 7.94
CA ARG A 72 0.98 -2.04 7.79
C ARG A 72 1.97 -2.26 6.66
N PHE A 73 2.11 -1.28 5.78
CA PHE A 73 2.99 -1.36 4.63
C PHE A 73 3.57 0.02 4.32
N TRP A 74 4.70 0.04 3.61
CA TRP A 74 5.43 1.26 3.28
C TRP A 74 6.11 1.14 1.93
N GLY A 75 6.61 2.26 1.42
CA GLY A 75 7.17 2.34 0.08
C GLY A 75 6.09 2.13 -0.98
N GLU A 76 6.52 1.83 -2.19
CA GLU A 76 5.66 1.66 -3.39
C GLU A 76 4.99 0.27 -3.45
N LEU A 77 4.64 -0.28 -2.28
CA LEU A 77 4.06 -1.60 -2.13
C LEU A 77 2.55 -1.55 -2.02
N CYS A 78 1.94 -2.66 -2.44
CA CYS A 78 0.56 -3.00 -2.17
C CYS A 78 0.48 -3.97 -1.00
N ALA A 79 -0.62 -3.92 -0.27
CA ALA A 79 -0.96 -4.83 0.81
C ALA A 79 -2.38 -5.33 0.66
N ALA A 80 -2.62 -6.57 1.09
CA ALA A 80 -3.94 -7.18 1.12
C ALA A 80 -4.16 -7.97 2.42
N TYR A 81 -5.43 -8.09 2.79
CA TYR A 81 -5.90 -8.90 3.90
C TYR A 81 -6.98 -9.86 3.40
N ALA A 82 -6.86 -11.13 3.77
CA ALA A 82 -7.76 -12.20 3.41
C ALA A 82 -8.27 -12.91 4.67
N THR A 83 -9.54 -13.30 4.64
CA THR A 83 -10.13 -14.14 5.69
C THR A 83 -10.77 -15.37 5.08
N GLY A 84 -10.92 -16.41 5.88
CA GLY A 84 -11.52 -17.67 5.48
C GLY A 84 -12.48 -18.21 6.53
N ALA A 85 -12.70 -19.52 6.48
CA ALA A 85 -13.53 -20.22 7.44
C ALA A 85 -13.07 -20.04 8.88
N GLY A 86 -14.02 -19.73 9.78
CA GLY A 86 -13.73 -19.61 11.22
C GLY A 86 -12.83 -18.41 11.49
N SER A 87 -11.69 -18.64 12.15
CA SER A 87 -10.69 -17.63 12.49
C SER A 87 -9.51 -17.57 11.51
N ALA A 88 -9.64 -18.18 10.32
CA ALA A 88 -8.58 -18.17 9.32
C ALA A 88 -8.40 -16.76 8.75
N ALA A 89 -7.20 -16.21 8.91
CA ALA A 89 -6.86 -14.90 8.38
C ALA A 89 -5.39 -14.82 7.98
N GLY A 90 -5.11 -14.02 6.95
CA GLY A 90 -3.77 -13.82 6.42
C GLY A 90 -3.64 -12.49 5.72
N TRP A 91 -2.42 -12.01 5.64
CA TRP A 91 -2.08 -10.77 4.94
C TRP A 91 -0.85 -11.01 4.07
N GLY A 92 -0.68 -10.12 3.09
CA GLY A 92 0.45 -10.18 2.20
C GLY A 92 0.71 -8.81 1.59
N THR A 93 1.97 -8.57 1.24
CA THR A 93 2.39 -7.40 0.47
C THR A 93 2.91 -7.82 -0.90
N GLY A 94 3.05 -6.88 -1.82
CA GLY A 94 3.69 -7.13 -3.11
C GLY A 94 3.76 -5.89 -3.99
N ASP A 95 4.54 -6.00 -5.06
CA ASP A 95 4.70 -4.93 -6.06
C ASP A 95 3.47 -4.75 -6.95
N SER A 96 2.38 -5.47 -6.71
CA SER A 96 1.10 -5.20 -7.32
C SER A 96 -0.02 -5.71 -6.44
N HIS A 97 -1.21 -5.17 -6.67
CA HIS A 97 -2.43 -5.62 -6.05
C HIS A 97 -2.58 -7.16 -6.12
N GLY A 98 -2.49 -7.75 -7.31
CA GLY A 98 -2.66 -9.19 -7.48
C GLY A 98 -1.58 -10.03 -6.77
N VAL A 99 -0.35 -9.53 -6.65
CA VAL A 99 0.69 -10.20 -5.85
C VAL A 99 0.32 -10.15 -4.36
N ALA A 100 -0.09 -8.98 -3.86
CA ALA A 100 -0.48 -8.81 -2.46
C ALA A 100 -1.67 -9.72 -2.08
N GLU A 101 -2.71 -9.79 -2.92
CA GLU A 101 -3.86 -10.68 -2.68
C GLU A 101 -3.48 -12.16 -2.67
N ARG A 102 -2.71 -12.62 -3.66
CA ARG A 102 -2.23 -14.01 -3.68
C ARG A 102 -1.44 -14.34 -2.43
N ASN A 103 -0.57 -13.42 -1.99
CA ASN A 103 0.21 -13.59 -0.77
C ASN A 103 -0.70 -13.64 0.47
N ALA A 104 -1.72 -12.77 0.54
CA ALA A 104 -2.68 -12.76 1.65
C ALA A 104 -3.53 -14.05 1.70
N VAL A 105 -4.04 -14.50 0.56
CA VAL A 105 -4.82 -15.76 0.45
C VAL A 105 -3.95 -16.96 0.78
N SER A 106 -2.70 -16.98 0.33
CA SER A 106 -1.73 -18.03 0.67
C SER A 106 -1.47 -18.09 2.17
N ALA A 107 -1.20 -16.93 2.79
CA ALA A 107 -1.02 -16.81 4.24
C ALA A 107 -2.27 -17.22 5.04
N CYS A 108 -3.47 -16.90 4.54
CA CYS A 108 -4.72 -17.35 5.14
C CYS A 108 -4.91 -18.86 5.00
N SER A 109 -4.63 -19.42 3.82
CA SER A 109 -4.83 -20.84 3.50
C SER A 109 -3.88 -21.74 4.28
N ALA A 110 -2.74 -21.22 4.73
CA ALA A 110 -1.87 -21.91 5.68
C ALA A 110 -2.51 -22.12 7.06
N LYS A 111 -3.54 -21.33 7.41
CA LYS A 111 -4.25 -21.37 8.70
C LYS A 111 -5.68 -21.90 8.60
N GLY A 112 -6.22 -22.07 7.39
CA GLY A 112 -7.60 -22.52 7.21
C GLY A 112 -8.00 -22.75 5.76
N LYS A 113 -9.31 -22.74 5.49
CA LYS A 113 -9.90 -23.03 4.18
C LYS A 113 -10.84 -21.90 3.75
N ARG A 114 -11.21 -21.88 2.46
CA ARG A 114 -12.14 -20.88 1.86
C ARG A 114 -11.65 -19.44 2.06
N CYS A 115 -10.34 -19.24 1.89
CA CYS A 115 -9.73 -17.93 2.05
C CYS A 115 -10.00 -17.05 0.84
N GLU A 116 -10.51 -15.85 1.09
CA GLU A 116 -10.82 -14.85 0.07
C GLU A 116 -10.24 -13.50 0.49
N PRO A 117 -9.69 -12.73 -0.46
CA PRO A 117 -9.26 -11.36 -0.18
C PRO A 117 -10.48 -10.52 0.22
N ARG A 118 -10.35 -9.77 1.31
CA ARG A 118 -11.42 -8.91 1.86
C ARG A 118 -11.18 -7.44 1.57
N VAL A 119 -9.91 -7.05 1.55
CA VAL A 119 -9.49 -5.66 1.38
C VAL A 119 -8.03 -5.62 0.94
N TRP A 120 -7.69 -4.60 0.15
CA TRP A 120 -6.31 -4.32 -0.25
C TRP A 120 -6.11 -2.81 -0.46
N SER A 121 -4.86 -2.38 -0.53
CA SER A 121 -4.51 -1.01 -0.87
C SER A 121 -3.07 -0.92 -1.33
N CYS A 122 -2.79 0.00 -2.25
CA CYS A 122 -1.45 0.32 -2.72
C CYS A 122 -1.08 1.75 -2.34
N ASN A 123 0.20 1.95 -2.03
CA ASN A 123 0.79 3.28 -2.09
C ASN A 123 1.11 3.62 -3.56
N ASP A 124 1.00 4.88 -3.92
CA ASP A 124 1.34 5.40 -5.24
C ASP A 124 2.81 5.18 -5.56
N ARG A 125 3.08 4.88 -6.84
CA ARG A 125 4.44 4.85 -7.42
C ARG A 125 4.90 6.20 -7.97
N GLY A 126 4.40 7.30 -7.39
CA GLY A 126 4.69 8.65 -7.85
C GLY A 126 3.87 9.19 -9.04
N THR A 127 3.03 8.42 -9.75
CA THR A 127 2.06 8.98 -10.71
C THR A 127 0.88 8.03 -10.96
N ALA A 128 -0.35 8.52 -10.77
CA ALA A 128 -1.62 7.95 -11.25
C ALA A 128 -1.78 6.42 -11.12
N GLY A 129 -1.74 5.91 -9.88
CA GLY A 129 -2.07 4.53 -9.55
C GLY A 129 -3.03 4.49 -8.37
N ASN A 130 -4.17 5.17 -8.47
CA ASN A 130 -5.26 5.17 -7.49
C ASN A 130 -5.99 3.81 -7.44
N GLU A 131 -5.23 2.77 -7.15
CA GLU A 131 -5.65 1.41 -6.89
C GLU A 131 -5.56 1.21 -5.37
N ALA A 132 -6.33 2.00 -4.62
CA ALA A 132 -6.86 1.48 -3.37
C ALA A 132 -8.00 0.53 -3.73
N PHE A 133 -8.30 -0.46 -2.89
CA PHE A 133 -9.54 -1.21 -3.01
C PHE A 133 -10.67 -0.18 -3.13
N ALA A 134 -11.21 -0.06 -4.32
CA ALA A 134 -12.38 0.74 -4.61
C ALA A 134 -13.56 -0.22 -4.54
N PRO A 135 -14.06 -0.59 -3.35
CA PRO A 135 -15.32 -1.33 -3.27
C PRO A 135 -16.48 -0.49 -3.81
N THR A 136 -16.27 0.78 -4.15
CA THR A 136 -17.31 1.70 -4.61
C THR A 136 -17.35 1.86 -6.12
N LYS A 137 -16.29 1.52 -6.87
CA LYS A 137 -16.38 1.55 -8.32
C LYS A 137 -17.11 0.30 -8.80
N LYS A 138 -18.41 0.47 -9.03
CA LYS A 138 -19.20 -0.43 -9.86
C LYS A 138 -18.88 -0.11 -11.31
N CYS A 139 -18.19 -1.01 -11.98
CA CYS A 139 -18.00 -0.93 -13.43
C CYS A 139 -19.24 -1.54 -14.11
N ARG A 140 -19.69 -0.93 -15.21
CA ARG A 140 -20.63 -1.59 -16.11
C ARG A 140 -19.85 -2.55 -17.00
N TYR A 141 -20.25 -3.81 -16.98
CA TYR A 141 -19.73 -4.88 -17.82
C TYR A 141 -20.81 -5.32 -18.81
N TRP A 142 -20.44 -5.56 -20.07
CA TRP A 142 -21.36 -6.12 -21.05
C TRP A 142 -21.48 -7.64 -20.87
N ASP A 143 -22.65 -8.11 -20.48
CA ASP A 143 -22.92 -9.54 -20.35
C ASP A 143 -23.59 -10.06 -21.63
N SER A 144 -22.82 -10.79 -22.44
CA SER A 144 -23.29 -11.36 -23.71
C SER A 144 -24.38 -12.41 -23.55
N ALA A 145 -24.48 -13.06 -22.38
CA ALA A 145 -25.53 -14.05 -22.12
C ALA A 145 -26.89 -13.37 -21.89
N SER A 146 -26.89 -12.20 -21.25
CA SER A 146 -28.10 -11.41 -21.00
C SER A 146 -28.32 -10.25 -21.99
N GLN A 147 -27.40 -10.04 -22.94
CA GLN A 147 -27.42 -8.91 -23.89
C GLN A 147 -27.63 -7.55 -23.21
N GLN A 148 -27.05 -7.39 -22.01
CA GLN A 148 -27.29 -6.23 -21.15
C GLN A 148 -26.03 -5.85 -20.39
N TYR A 149 -25.94 -4.56 -20.03
CA TYR A 149 -24.90 -4.09 -19.14
C TYR A 149 -25.24 -4.40 -17.68
N VAL A 150 -24.41 -5.19 -17.03
CA VAL A 150 -24.50 -5.50 -15.60
C VAL A 150 -23.52 -4.66 -14.80
N THR A 151 -23.92 -4.22 -13.61
CA THR A 151 -22.99 -3.54 -12.70
C THR A 151 -22.35 -4.56 -11.79
N ARG A 152 -21.03 -4.70 -11.87
CA ARG A 152 -20.23 -5.56 -10.99
C ARG A 152 -19.13 -4.71 -10.36
N PHE A 153 -18.56 -5.18 -9.25
CA PHE A 153 -17.34 -4.57 -8.73
C PHE A 153 -16.26 -4.67 -9.80
N CYS A 154 -15.54 -3.58 -10.06
CA CYS A 154 -14.46 -3.61 -11.03
C CYS A 154 -13.43 -4.66 -10.56
N SER A 155 -13.27 -5.74 -11.31
CA SER A 155 -12.11 -6.61 -11.14
C SER A 155 -10.90 -5.81 -11.60
N SER A 156 -9.95 -5.52 -10.70
CA SER A 156 -8.65 -4.94 -11.04
C SER A 156 -7.77 -6.01 -11.69
N THR A 157 -8.26 -6.53 -12.81
CA THR A 157 -7.52 -7.37 -13.74
C THR A 157 -7.65 -6.68 -15.07
N ARG A 158 -6.62 -5.89 -15.40
CA ARG A 158 -6.30 -5.57 -16.79
C ARG A 158 -5.95 -6.86 -17.51
#